data_AF-A0A1G3R7A6-F1
#
_entry.id   AF-A0A1G3R7A6-F1
#
_cell.length_a   1.000
_cell.length_b   1.000
_cell.length_c   1.000
_cell.angle_alpha   90.00
_cell.angle_beta   90.00
_cell.angle_gamma   90.00
#
_symmetry.space_group_name_H-M   'P 1'
#
loop_
_entity.id
_entity.type
_entity.pdbx_description
1 polymer ?
#
loop_
_entity_poly.entity_id
_entity_poly.type
_entity_poly.pdbx_seq_one_letter_code
_entity_poly.pdbx_strand_id
1 'polypeptide(L)'
;MTRLFRIPVLALLACVLLASCATTSIRYSSNPIGKLAVLGVQISESVDAAKRMRTDPYAKKALEDIAWPLVIDPSYQQLKEAKAITLSYNSTQSGGLTYTSAMLKDMAFAEDMPGFILVIDRSHRVRGFGRGFIMDGDRQDQAERELNRLVEDLLLNIDRKETITYAEQEVKSSSIISLGAKTVLGADDPANFDFQTDLKQAKIEEARAKAGAKASTIPFYKYLGQPIPNYALRRDDGSTVKLYDLLGSKVTMLVVTITPENKGMMSQYNGVVMTLQTARSVYDNFVLGEAGAGRLNVPNAYPDAQ
;
A
#
# COMPACT_ATOMS: atom_id res chain seq x y z
N MET A 1 28.96 -6.02 -52.76
CA MET A 1 27.88 -5.13 -52.26
C MET A 1 26.99 -5.84 -51.22
N THR A 2 27.56 -6.44 -50.17
CA THR A 2 26.80 -7.26 -49.20
C THR A 2 27.04 -6.89 -47.73
N ARG A 3 27.95 -5.95 -47.45
CA ARG A 3 28.28 -5.51 -46.08
C ARG A 3 27.51 -4.27 -45.62
N LEU A 4 26.97 -3.46 -46.54
CA LEU A 4 26.26 -2.21 -46.20
C LEU A 4 24.81 -2.39 -45.73
N PHE A 5 24.17 -3.55 -46.00
CA PHE A 5 22.79 -3.83 -45.56
C PHE A 5 22.68 -4.61 -44.24
N ARG A 6 23.80 -5.12 -43.68
CA ARG A 6 23.77 -5.89 -42.43
C ARG A 6 23.73 -5.02 -41.18
N ILE A 7 24.37 -3.86 -41.22
CA ILE A 7 24.45 -2.91 -40.11
C ILE A 7 23.08 -2.30 -39.75
N PRO A 8 22.25 -1.83 -40.72
CA PRO A 8 20.94 -1.28 -40.37
C PRO A 8 19.97 -2.36 -39.87
N VAL A 9 20.05 -3.60 -40.38
CA VAL A 9 19.18 -4.71 -39.92
C VAL A 9 19.54 -5.16 -38.51
N LEU A 10 20.83 -5.24 -38.17
CA LEU A 10 21.28 -5.53 -36.80
C LEU A 10 20.95 -4.40 -35.82
N ALA A 11 21.04 -3.14 -36.25
CA ALA A 11 20.61 -2.00 -35.44
C ALA A 11 19.10 -2.00 -35.21
N LEU A 12 18.29 -2.32 -36.22
CA LEU A 12 16.84 -2.44 -36.09
C LEU A 12 16.46 -3.62 -35.19
N LEU A 13 17.13 -4.77 -35.31
CA LEU A 13 16.91 -5.93 -34.44
C LEU A 13 17.33 -5.64 -33.00
N ALA A 14 18.43 -4.89 -32.78
CA ALA A 14 18.85 -4.45 -31.46
C ALA A 14 17.87 -3.44 -30.86
N CYS A 15 17.31 -2.52 -31.66
CA CYS A 15 16.24 -1.62 -31.22
C CYS A 15 14.93 -2.36 -30.89
N VAL A 16 14.56 -3.39 -31.67
CA VAL A 16 13.38 -4.24 -31.39
C VAL A 16 13.61 -5.13 -30.17
N LEU A 17 14.83 -5.66 -29.98
CA LEU A 17 15.20 -6.44 -28.78
C LEU A 17 15.29 -5.57 -27.53
N LEU A 18 15.85 -4.36 -27.62
CA LEU A 18 15.85 -3.37 -26.54
C LEU A 18 14.44 -2.84 -26.24
N ALA A 19 13.56 -2.73 -27.24
CA ALA A 19 12.14 -2.43 -27.05
C ALA A 19 11.35 -3.62 -26.47
N SER A 20 11.77 -4.86 -26.73
CA SER A 20 11.19 -6.06 -26.09
C SER A 20 11.70 -6.30 -24.67
N CYS A 21 12.88 -5.74 -24.33
CA CYS A 21 13.37 -5.59 -22.97
C CYS A 21 12.88 -4.30 -22.28
N ALA A 22 12.13 -3.45 -22.99
CA ALA A 22 11.53 -2.26 -22.43
C ALA A 22 10.16 -2.58 -21.81
N THR A 23 10.10 -2.42 -20.50
CA THR A 23 8.91 -2.24 -19.66
C THR A 23 7.97 -3.45 -19.57
N THR A 24 8.05 -4.17 -18.44
CA THR A 24 6.83 -4.55 -17.73
C THR A 24 6.05 -3.25 -17.53
N SER A 25 5.09 -2.97 -18.42
CA SER A 25 4.28 -1.77 -18.32
C SER A 25 3.58 -1.79 -16.97
N ILE A 26 3.81 -0.77 -16.16
CA ILE A 26 3.20 -0.63 -14.82
C ILE A 26 1.68 -0.75 -14.94
N ARG A 27 1.14 -0.15 -16.00
CA ARG A 27 -0.22 -0.40 -16.43
C ARG A 27 -0.31 -1.63 -17.31
N TYR A 28 -1.31 -2.45 -17.05
CA TYR A 28 -1.60 -3.61 -17.88
C TYR A 28 -2.61 -3.30 -18.98
N SER A 29 -3.50 -2.33 -18.74
CA SER A 29 -4.63 -2.05 -19.62
C SER A 29 -4.31 -0.93 -20.61
N SER A 30 -4.74 -1.10 -21.86
CA SER A 30 -4.71 -0.06 -22.89
C SER A 30 -5.91 0.89 -22.83
N ASN A 31 -6.94 0.59 -22.02
CA ASN A 31 -8.12 1.43 -21.88
C ASN A 31 -7.74 2.79 -21.26
N PRO A 32 -8.52 3.86 -21.51
CA PRO A 32 -8.42 5.05 -20.69
C PRO A 32 -8.72 4.71 -19.22
N ILE A 33 -8.14 5.47 -18.30
CA ILE A 33 -8.41 5.37 -16.86
C ILE A 33 -8.69 6.76 -16.29
N GLY A 34 -9.46 6.81 -15.21
CA GLY A 34 -9.61 8.01 -14.39
C GLY A 34 -8.32 8.31 -13.60
N LYS A 35 -8.34 9.37 -12.80
CA LYS A 35 -7.21 9.74 -11.91
C LYS A 35 -7.40 9.18 -10.51
N LEU A 36 -6.33 8.63 -9.95
CA LEU A 36 -6.26 8.29 -8.53
C LEU A 36 -6.32 9.58 -7.69
N ALA A 37 -6.99 9.54 -6.54
CA ALA A 37 -6.78 10.51 -5.48
C ALA A 37 -5.77 9.96 -4.46
N VAL A 38 -4.92 10.82 -3.90
CA VAL A 38 -4.01 10.43 -2.81
C VAL A 38 -4.21 11.38 -1.65
N LEU A 39 -4.33 10.82 -0.44
CA LEU A 39 -4.48 11.57 0.81
C LEU A 39 -3.49 10.99 1.82
N GLY A 40 -2.69 11.85 2.43
CA GLY A 40 -1.82 11.44 3.54
C GLY A 40 -2.48 11.72 4.88
N VAL A 41 -2.35 10.78 5.81
CA VAL A 41 -2.76 10.94 7.22
C VAL A 41 -1.52 10.81 8.09
N GLN A 42 -1.17 11.90 8.75
CA GLN A 42 -0.09 11.92 9.74
C GLN A 42 -0.65 11.62 11.12
N ILE A 43 -0.22 10.53 11.73
CA ILE A 43 -0.54 10.23 13.13
C ILE A 43 0.45 11.00 13.99
N SER A 44 -0.03 11.99 14.75
CA SER A 44 0.82 12.89 15.54
C SER A 44 0.11 13.37 16.80
N GLU A 45 0.85 13.77 17.83
CA GLU A 45 0.25 14.26 19.10
C GLU A 45 -0.44 15.62 18.90
N SER A 46 0.03 16.41 17.93
CA SER A 46 -0.47 17.75 17.67
C SER A 46 -0.23 18.20 16.23
N VAL A 47 -0.93 19.27 15.83
CA VAL A 47 -0.71 19.90 14.52
C VAL A 47 0.69 20.48 14.40
N ASP A 48 1.21 21.06 15.49
CA ASP A 48 2.55 21.65 15.50
C ASP A 48 3.65 20.57 15.37
N ALA A 49 3.43 19.38 15.92
CA ALA A 49 4.29 18.23 15.74
C ALA A 49 4.29 17.69 14.32
N ALA A 50 3.12 17.56 13.71
CA ALA A 50 2.99 17.18 12.31
C ALA A 50 3.73 18.15 11.38
N LYS A 51 3.66 19.46 11.68
CA LYS A 51 4.39 20.51 10.96
C LYS A 51 5.91 20.43 11.14
N ARG A 52 6.39 20.11 12.35
CA ARG A 52 7.83 20.00 12.63
C ARG A 52 8.52 18.97 11.73
N MET A 53 7.86 17.86 11.40
CA MET A 53 8.43 16.85 10.50
C MET A 53 8.80 17.42 9.13
N ARG A 54 7.97 18.33 8.58
CA ARG A 54 8.24 18.98 7.28
C ARG A 54 9.49 19.87 7.30
N THR A 55 9.93 20.27 8.49
CA THR A 55 11.12 21.09 8.70
C THR A 55 12.30 20.31 9.29
N ASP A 56 12.10 19.03 9.63
CA ASP A 56 13.14 18.19 10.23
C ASP A 56 14.20 17.79 9.18
N PRO A 57 15.50 18.02 9.40
CA PRO A 57 16.54 17.75 8.40
C PRO A 57 16.64 16.29 7.94
N TYR A 58 16.25 15.32 8.77
CA TYR A 58 16.27 13.89 8.44
C TYR A 58 15.02 13.47 7.69
N ALA A 59 13.85 13.99 8.08
CA ALA A 59 12.59 13.73 7.38
C ALA A 59 12.41 14.56 6.11
N LYS A 60 13.09 15.72 6.00
CA LYS A 60 12.93 16.67 4.88
C LYS A 60 13.09 16.03 3.51
N LYS A 61 14.12 15.21 3.31
CA LYS A 61 14.33 14.51 2.03
C LYS A 61 13.24 13.49 1.71
N ALA A 62 12.67 12.85 2.73
CA ALA A 62 11.57 11.89 2.57
C ALA A 62 10.21 12.58 2.35
N LEU A 63 10.09 13.83 2.79
CA LEU A 63 8.87 14.63 2.72
C LEU A 63 8.84 15.60 1.53
N GLU A 64 9.99 15.89 0.93
CA GLU A 64 10.10 16.59 -0.36
C GLU A 64 9.28 15.90 -1.47
N ASP A 65 9.04 14.59 -1.32
CA ASP A 65 8.29 13.78 -2.27
C ASP A 65 6.75 13.82 -2.07
N ILE A 66 6.25 14.43 -0.97
CA ILE A 66 4.82 14.53 -0.72
C ILE A 66 4.22 15.62 -1.61
N ALA A 67 3.57 15.18 -2.69
CA ALA A 67 2.83 16.04 -3.62
C ALA A 67 1.31 16.05 -3.37
N TRP A 68 0.84 15.38 -2.32
CA TRP A 68 -0.58 15.22 -2.01
C TRP A 68 -1.00 15.90 -0.71
N PRO A 69 -2.29 16.21 -0.52
CA PRO A 69 -2.80 16.79 0.71
C PRO A 69 -2.49 15.93 1.93
N LEU A 70 -2.16 16.59 3.04
CA LEU A 70 -1.95 15.96 4.35
C LEU A 70 -3.01 16.42 5.35
N VAL A 71 -3.50 15.48 6.12
CA VAL A 71 -4.33 15.72 7.31
C VAL A 71 -3.75 14.94 8.48
N ILE A 72 -4.19 15.30 9.68
CA ILE A 72 -3.56 14.85 10.92
C ILE A 72 -4.59 14.08 11.74
N ASP A 73 -4.20 12.90 12.21
CA ASP A 73 -4.88 12.20 13.29
C ASP A 73 -4.25 12.62 14.62
N PRO A 74 -4.91 13.50 15.42
CA PRO A 74 -4.36 14.00 16.67
C PRO A 74 -4.54 13.01 17.83
N SER A 75 -5.04 11.80 17.58
CA SER A 75 -5.32 10.81 18.63
C SER A 75 -4.11 9.98 19.04
N TYR A 76 -2.91 10.36 18.57
CA TYR A 76 -1.67 9.72 18.96
C TYR A 76 -1.50 9.75 20.48
N GLN A 77 -1.11 8.60 21.02
CA GLN A 77 -0.70 8.41 22.40
C GLN A 77 0.61 7.65 22.39
N GLN A 78 1.66 8.25 22.94
CA GLN A 78 2.88 7.52 23.25
C GLN A 78 2.61 6.55 24.41
N LEU A 79 2.89 5.26 24.21
CA LEU A 79 2.86 4.28 25.29
C LEU A 79 4.25 4.24 25.95
N LYS A 80 4.29 3.98 27.27
CA LYS A 80 5.55 3.87 28.00
C LYS A 80 6.37 2.68 27.49
N GLU A 81 7.70 2.79 27.61
CA GLU A 81 8.73 1.83 27.18
C GLU A 81 8.25 0.39 27.06
N ALA A 82 8.38 -0.19 25.87
CA ALA A 82 8.15 -1.60 25.67
C ALA A 82 9.12 -2.39 26.57
N LYS A 83 8.58 -3.35 27.34
CA LYS A 83 9.37 -4.49 27.79
C LYS A 83 9.77 -5.28 26.54
N ALA A 84 10.94 -4.94 25.98
CA ALA A 84 11.70 -5.66 24.98
C ALA A 84 10.89 -6.66 24.12
N ILE A 85 10.23 -6.18 23.07
CA ILE A 85 9.95 -7.03 21.91
C ILE A 85 11.13 -6.87 20.96
N THR A 86 11.91 -7.95 20.86
CA THR A 86 13.19 -8.00 20.15
C THR A 86 12.95 -8.08 18.64
N LEU A 87 13.17 -6.98 17.91
CA LEU A 87 13.48 -7.04 16.48
C LEU A 87 14.98 -6.77 16.33
N SER A 88 15.76 -7.83 16.07
CA SER A 88 17.20 -7.71 15.87
C SER A 88 17.50 -7.39 14.41
N TYR A 89 18.03 -6.20 14.15
CA TYR A 89 18.83 -5.91 12.95
C TYR A 89 20.25 -5.56 13.40
N ASN A 90 21.25 -6.26 12.87
CA ASN A 90 22.68 -5.96 12.99
C ASN A 90 23.19 -5.63 14.40
N SER A 91 23.04 -6.57 15.33
CA SER A 91 23.68 -6.59 16.67
C SER A 91 23.49 -5.36 17.56
N THR A 92 22.56 -4.47 17.25
CA THR A 92 22.23 -3.31 18.09
C THR A 92 20.77 -3.40 18.48
N GLN A 93 20.51 -3.72 19.76
CA GLN A 93 19.15 -3.74 20.30
C GLN A 93 18.67 -2.30 20.50
N SER A 94 17.71 -1.85 19.71
CA SER A 94 16.97 -0.61 19.95
C SER A 94 15.71 -0.95 20.74
N GLY A 95 15.65 -0.54 22.00
CA GLY A 95 14.41 -0.58 22.77
C GLY A 95 13.42 0.40 22.15
N GLY A 96 12.35 -0.12 21.53
CA GLY A 96 11.33 0.70 20.89
C GLY A 96 10.33 1.27 21.91
N LEU A 97 10.03 2.56 21.79
CA LEU A 97 8.81 3.12 22.37
C LEU A 97 7.63 2.60 21.54
N THR A 98 6.64 1.97 22.17
CA THR A 98 5.38 1.63 21.50
C THR A 98 4.49 2.88 21.46
N TYR A 99 3.66 2.96 20.43
CA TYR A 99 2.75 4.08 20.23
C TYR A 99 1.43 3.58 19.68
N THR A 100 0.41 4.42 19.81
CA THR A 100 -0.93 4.03 19.44
C THR A 100 -1.74 5.26 19.04
N SER A 101 -2.81 5.05 18.26
CA SER A 101 -3.79 6.11 17.97
C SER A 101 -5.18 5.49 17.91
N ALA A 102 -6.23 6.30 17.95
CA ALA A 102 -7.58 5.80 17.75
C ALA A 102 -7.71 5.08 16.41
N MET A 103 -7.08 5.62 15.35
CA MET A 103 -7.03 4.98 14.04
C MET A 103 -6.30 3.64 14.09
N LEU A 104 -5.09 3.56 14.67
CA LEU A 104 -4.32 2.30 14.77
C LEU A 104 -5.02 1.23 15.61
N LYS A 105 -5.56 1.60 16.78
CA LYS A 105 -6.29 0.68 17.67
C LYS A 105 -7.53 0.14 16.99
N ASP A 106 -8.32 1.02 16.40
CA ASP A 106 -9.56 0.64 15.75
C ASP A 106 -9.31 -0.25 14.53
N MET A 107 -8.21 -0.01 13.83
CA MET A 107 -7.72 -0.82 12.72
C MET A 107 -7.09 -2.16 13.12
N ALA A 108 -6.97 -2.44 14.43
CA ALA A 108 -6.36 -3.63 14.99
C ALA A 108 -4.89 -3.83 14.55
N PHE A 109 -4.14 -2.73 14.39
CA PHE A 109 -2.71 -2.80 14.14
C PHE A 109 -1.89 -2.98 15.42
N ALA A 110 -0.73 -3.65 15.28
CA ALA A 110 0.25 -3.73 16.35
C ALA A 110 0.84 -2.35 16.65
N GLU A 111 1.22 -2.13 17.90
CA GLU A 111 1.70 -0.86 18.46
C GLU A 111 3.14 -0.53 18.03
N ASP A 112 3.46 -0.61 16.74
CA ASP A 112 4.80 -0.36 16.20
C ASP A 112 4.86 -0.11 14.68
N MET A 113 3.73 -0.07 13.97
CA MET A 113 3.72 0.06 12.51
C MET A 113 3.96 1.52 12.01
N PRO A 114 5.15 1.83 11.43
CA PRO A 114 5.55 3.21 11.14
C PRO A 114 4.75 3.86 9.99
N GLY A 115 4.20 3.05 9.10
CA GLY A 115 3.34 3.49 8.02
C GLY A 115 2.65 2.34 7.33
N PHE A 116 1.57 2.66 6.62
CA PHE A 116 0.80 1.71 5.82
C PHE A 116 0.03 2.43 4.71
N ILE A 117 -0.36 1.66 3.69
CA ILE A 117 -1.16 2.12 2.57
C ILE A 117 -2.50 1.41 2.59
N LEU A 118 -3.59 2.15 2.39
CA LEU A 118 -4.91 1.62 2.06
C LEU A 118 -5.30 2.08 0.65
N VAL A 119 -5.95 1.21 -0.10
CA VAL A 119 -6.64 1.59 -1.33
C VAL A 119 -8.13 1.49 -1.08
N ILE A 120 -8.83 2.61 -1.29
CA ILE A 120 -10.24 2.80 -0.96
C ILE A 120 -11.00 3.05 -2.27
N ASP A 121 -12.13 2.38 -2.42
CA ASP A 121 -12.99 2.56 -3.59
C ASP A 121 -13.93 3.77 -3.48
N ARG A 122 -14.68 4.05 -4.55
CA ARG A 122 -15.61 5.19 -4.60
C ARG A 122 -16.74 5.11 -3.57
N SER A 123 -16.99 3.93 -2.99
CA SER A 123 -17.98 3.68 -1.94
C SER A 123 -17.37 3.63 -0.54
N HIS A 124 -16.14 4.12 -0.38
CA HIS A 124 -15.38 4.20 0.87
C HIS A 124 -15.03 2.83 1.48
N ARG A 125 -15.05 1.76 0.68
CA ARG A 125 -14.61 0.42 1.12
C ARG A 125 -13.13 0.25 0.92
N VAL A 126 -12.46 -0.37 1.89
CA VAL A 126 -11.03 -0.71 1.75
C VAL A 126 -10.90 -1.93 0.86
N ARG A 127 -10.21 -1.79 -0.27
CA ARG A 127 -10.03 -2.83 -1.28
C ARG A 127 -8.65 -3.47 -1.24
N GLY A 128 -7.67 -2.73 -0.74
CA GLY A 128 -6.33 -3.23 -0.52
C GLY A 128 -5.66 -2.58 0.67
N PHE A 129 -4.70 -3.31 1.23
CA PHE A 129 -3.94 -2.91 2.40
C PHE A 129 -2.50 -3.41 2.29
N GLY A 130 -1.54 -2.52 2.50
CA GLY A 130 -0.11 -2.82 2.58
C GLY A 130 0.50 -2.34 3.89
N ARG A 131 1.22 -3.22 4.59
CA ARG A 131 2.02 -2.85 5.77
C ARG A 131 3.35 -2.27 5.33
N GLY A 132 3.86 -1.30 6.09
CA GLY A 132 5.09 -0.57 5.81
C GLY A 132 6.16 -1.42 5.13
N PHE A 133 6.64 -0.93 4.00
CA PHE A 133 7.52 -1.63 3.04
C PHE A 133 8.95 -1.80 3.57
N ILE A 134 9.10 -2.40 4.74
CA ILE A 134 10.38 -2.86 5.27
C ILE A 134 10.56 -4.30 4.77
N MET A 135 10.67 -4.45 3.47
CA MET A 135 10.73 -5.73 2.77
C MET A 135 12.10 -5.91 2.13
N ASP A 136 12.47 -7.16 1.85
CA ASP A 136 13.51 -7.40 0.86
C ASP A 136 13.02 -6.97 -0.54
N GLY A 137 13.96 -6.70 -1.46
CA GLY A 137 13.63 -6.08 -2.75
C GLY A 137 12.56 -6.83 -3.56
N ASP A 138 12.61 -8.17 -3.56
CA ASP A 138 11.65 -8.98 -4.32
C ASP A 138 10.22 -8.88 -3.77
N ARG A 139 10.06 -8.88 -2.44
CA ARG A 139 8.75 -8.70 -1.78
C ARG A 139 8.21 -7.29 -1.98
N GLN A 140 9.09 -6.28 -1.92
CA GLN A 140 8.71 -4.90 -2.22
C GLN A 140 8.21 -4.78 -3.66
N ASP A 141 8.96 -5.28 -4.63
CA ASP A 141 8.57 -5.24 -6.05
C ASP A 141 7.23 -5.95 -6.29
N GLN A 142 6.99 -7.08 -5.60
CA GLN A 142 5.70 -7.78 -5.66
C GLN A 142 4.56 -6.94 -5.07
N ALA A 143 4.75 -6.38 -3.88
CA ALA A 143 3.73 -5.54 -3.24
C ALA A 143 3.41 -4.30 -4.09
N GLU A 144 4.41 -3.70 -4.73
CA GLU A 144 4.23 -2.60 -5.66
C GLU A 144 3.46 -3.02 -6.92
N ARG A 145 3.75 -4.18 -7.50
CA ARG A 145 2.96 -4.72 -8.63
C ARG A 145 1.51 -4.98 -8.25
N GLU A 146 1.26 -5.65 -7.12
CA GLU A 146 -0.09 -5.91 -6.62
C GLU A 146 -0.84 -4.58 -6.35
N LEU A 147 -0.17 -3.58 -5.78
CA LEU A 147 -0.74 -2.26 -5.52
C LEU A 147 -1.08 -1.51 -6.81
N ASN A 148 -0.15 -1.43 -7.78
CA ASN A 148 -0.40 -0.79 -9.07
C ASN A 148 -1.56 -1.48 -9.81
N ARG A 149 -1.59 -2.81 -9.79
CA ARG A 149 -2.64 -3.61 -10.43
C ARG A 149 -4.00 -3.39 -9.79
N LEU A 150 -4.06 -3.35 -8.45
CA LEU A 150 -5.28 -3.04 -7.72
C LEU A 150 -5.81 -1.66 -8.10
N VAL A 151 -4.96 -0.64 -8.06
CA VAL A 151 -5.34 0.74 -8.39
C VAL A 151 -5.92 0.80 -9.80
N GLU A 152 -5.25 0.19 -10.79
CA GLU A 152 -5.75 0.17 -12.16
C GLU A 152 -7.10 -0.54 -12.28
N ASP A 153 -7.30 -1.69 -11.64
CA ASP A 153 -8.58 -2.42 -11.64
C ASP A 153 -9.74 -1.55 -11.12
N LEU A 154 -9.52 -0.81 -10.02
CA LEU A 154 -10.54 0.09 -9.46
C LEU A 154 -10.79 1.31 -10.37
N LEU A 155 -9.74 1.87 -10.98
CA LEU A 155 -9.86 3.01 -11.90
C LEU A 155 -10.52 2.65 -13.23
N LEU A 156 -10.34 1.43 -13.71
CA LEU A 156 -11.02 0.89 -14.89
C LEU A 156 -12.52 0.72 -14.66
N ASN A 157 -12.94 0.56 -13.39
CA ASN A 157 -14.33 0.42 -12.98
C ASN A 157 -15.07 -0.63 -13.83
N ILE A 158 -14.46 -1.81 -13.92
CA ILE A 158 -14.92 -2.93 -14.76
C ILE A 158 -16.34 -3.30 -14.34
N ASP A 159 -17.24 -3.41 -15.33
CA ASP A 159 -18.68 -3.68 -15.14
C ASP A 159 -19.39 -2.69 -14.20
N ARG A 160 -18.81 -1.49 -13.98
CA ARG A 160 -19.28 -0.47 -13.03
C ARG A 160 -19.30 -0.95 -11.56
N LYS A 161 -18.47 -1.93 -11.24
CA LYS A 161 -18.43 -2.59 -9.92
C LYS A 161 -17.07 -2.52 -9.23
N GLU A 162 -16.12 -1.76 -9.79
CA GLU A 162 -14.75 -1.65 -9.25
C GLU A 162 -14.18 -3.04 -8.90
N THR A 163 -14.30 -3.98 -9.84
CA THR A 163 -13.95 -5.39 -9.67
C THR A 163 -12.44 -5.58 -9.66
N ILE A 164 -11.90 -6.28 -8.65
CA ILE A 164 -10.51 -6.73 -8.65
C ILE A 164 -10.43 -8.04 -9.43
N THR A 165 -9.49 -8.12 -10.37
CA THR A 165 -9.34 -9.23 -11.31
C THR A 165 -8.10 -10.06 -11.07
N TYR A 166 -7.17 -9.54 -10.26
CA TYR A 166 -5.85 -10.11 -10.08
C TYR A 166 -5.49 -10.36 -8.61
N ALA A 167 -4.80 -11.48 -8.38
CA ALA A 167 -4.09 -11.78 -7.15
C ALA A 167 -2.83 -12.56 -7.55
N GLU A 168 -1.63 -12.06 -7.23
CA GLU A 168 -0.35 -12.56 -7.75
C GLU A 168 -0.01 -13.98 -7.32
N GLN A 169 -0.62 -14.47 -6.24
CA GLN A 169 -0.49 -15.87 -5.83
C GLN A 169 -1.81 -16.63 -5.84
N GLU A 170 -1.77 -17.76 -6.55
CA GLU A 170 -2.70 -18.86 -6.33
C GLU A 170 -2.49 -19.37 -4.91
N VAL A 171 -3.52 -19.28 -4.07
CA VAL A 171 -3.50 -19.85 -2.72
C VAL A 171 -3.39 -21.36 -2.86
N LYS A 172 -2.17 -21.89 -2.87
CA LYS A 172 -1.96 -23.35 -2.95
C LYS A 172 -2.49 -23.97 -1.68
N SER A 173 -3.40 -24.94 -1.79
CA SER A 173 -3.96 -25.68 -0.65
C SER A 173 -2.88 -26.29 0.26
N SER A 174 -1.69 -26.55 -0.29
CA SER A 174 -0.51 -27.07 0.41
C SER A 174 0.17 -26.09 1.37
N SER A 175 -0.08 -24.77 1.28
CA SER A 175 0.47 -23.79 2.23
C SER A 175 -0.40 -23.61 3.49
N ILE A 176 -1.58 -24.23 3.52
CA ILE A 176 -2.47 -24.24 4.69
C ILE A 176 -2.10 -25.45 5.56
N ILE A 177 -1.16 -25.28 6.48
CA ILE A 177 -0.74 -26.36 7.39
C ILE A 177 -1.65 -26.36 8.63
N SER A 178 -2.47 -27.39 8.79
CA SER A 178 -3.27 -27.65 9.99
C SER A 178 -2.52 -28.57 10.95
N LEU A 179 -1.82 -28.01 11.95
CA LEU A 179 -1.19 -28.78 13.04
C LEU A 179 -2.14 -28.91 14.25
N GLY A 180 -3.11 -29.82 14.18
CA GLY A 180 -4.00 -30.14 15.31
C GLY A 180 -4.89 -28.97 15.76
N ALA A 181 -5.04 -28.77 17.08
CA ALA A 181 -5.92 -27.74 17.68
C ALA A 181 -5.30 -26.33 17.76
N LYS A 182 -4.06 -26.15 17.30
CA LYS A 182 -3.37 -24.85 17.20
C LYS A 182 -2.77 -24.71 15.81
N THR A 183 -3.43 -23.96 14.95
CA THR A 183 -2.87 -23.54 13.67
C THR A 183 -1.86 -22.42 13.94
N VAL A 184 -0.57 -22.71 13.76
CA VAL A 184 0.49 -21.69 13.72
C VAL A 184 0.58 -21.23 12.26
N LEU A 185 0.46 -19.92 12.01
CA LEU A 185 0.73 -19.36 10.68
C LEU A 185 2.21 -19.64 10.38
N GLY A 186 2.50 -20.49 9.40
CA GLY A 186 3.87 -20.68 8.92
C GLY A 186 4.39 -19.36 8.34
N ALA A 187 5.71 -19.17 8.31
CA ALA A 187 6.31 -18.01 7.63
C ALA A 187 5.85 -17.90 6.16
N ASP A 188 5.45 -19.02 5.56
CA ASP A 188 4.93 -19.16 4.20
C ASP A 188 3.39 -19.12 4.09
N ASP A 189 2.66 -18.78 5.17
CA ASP A 189 1.20 -18.64 5.11
C ASP A 189 0.83 -17.40 4.28
N PRO A 190 -0.05 -17.53 3.27
CA PRO A 190 -0.62 -16.42 2.52
C PRO A 190 -1.22 -15.28 3.35
N ALA A 191 -1.61 -15.56 4.58
CA ALA A 191 -2.06 -14.58 5.56
C ALA A 191 -0.98 -13.59 6.00
N ASN A 192 0.30 -13.95 5.85
CA ASN A 192 1.44 -13.11 6.21
C ASN A 192 1.87 -12.15 5.10
N PHE A 193 1.18 -12.10 3.94
CA PHE A 193 1.64 -11.19 2.88
C PHE A 193 1.49 -9.72 3.27
N ASP A 194 2.62 -9.06 3.12
CA ASP A 194 2.95 -7.69 2.77
C ASP A 194 1.84 -6.82 2.15
N PHE A 195 1.12 -7.33 1.15
CA PHE A 195 -0.05 -6.69 0.56
C PHE A 195 -1.24 -7.66 0.45
N GLN A 196 -2.42 -7.19 0.83
CA GLN A 196 -3.67 -7.96 0.86
C GLN A 196 -4.78 -7.19 0.14
N THR A 197 -5.64 -7.92 -0.58
CA THR A 197 -6.86 -7.41 -1.21
C THR A 197 -8.07 -8.19 -0.73
N ASP A 198 -9.27 -7.61 -0.83
CA ASP A 198 -10.50 -8.32 -0.46
C ASP A 198 -10.77 -9.55 -1.34
N LEU A 199 -10.33 -9.53 -2.61
CA LEU A 199 -10.32 -10.71 -3.48
C LEU A 199 -9.38 -11.82 -2.94
N LYS A 200 -8.16 -11.45 -2.54
CA LYS A 200 -7.16 -12.40 -2.01
C LYS A 200 -7.65 -13.04 -0.72
N GLN A 201 -8.23 -12.23 0.17
CA GLN A 201 -8.90 -12.71 1.38
C GLN A 201 -9.99 -13.74 1.05
N ALA A 202 -10.91 -13.41 0.14
CA ALA A 202 -11.99 -14.31 -0.24
C ALA A 202 -11.49 -15.66 -0.79
N LYS A 203 -10.44 -15.65 -1.63
CA LYS A 203 -9.80 -16.87 -2.13
C LYS A 203 -9.17 -17.72 -1.02
N ILE A 204 -8.52 -17.09 -0.04
CA ILE A 204 -7.92 -17.78 1.11
C ILE A 204 -9.00 -18.44 1.97
N GLU A 205 -10.07 -17.71 2.26
CA GLU A 205 -11.22 -18.21 3.03
C GLU A 205 -11.90 -19.39 2.33
N GLU A 206 -12.11 -19.30 1.00
CA GLU A 206 -12.68 -20.39 0.20
C GLU A 206 -11.79 -21.64 0.19
N ALA A 207 -10.48 -21.48 0.00
CA ALA A 207 -9.54 -22.60 0.00
C ALA A 207 -9.53 -23.34 1.34
N ARG A 208 -9.61 -22.61 2.46
CA ARG A 208 -9.67 -23.19 3.81
C ARG A 208 -10.96 -23.94 4.05
N ALA A 209 -12.10 -23.38 3.64
CA ALA A 209 -13.39 -24.04 3.73
C ALA A 209 -13.38 -25.39 3.01
N LYS A 210 -12.78 -25.44 1.81
CA LYS A 210 -12.59 -26.69 1.05
C LYS A 210 -11.65 -27.69 1.75
N ALA A 211 -10.63 -27.21 2.45
CA ALA A 211 -9.66 -28.05 3.16
C ALA A 211 -10.16 -28.58 4.52
N GLY A 212 -11.35 -28.16 5.00
CA GLY A 212 -11.85 -28.55 6.32
C GLY A 212 -11.01 -28.02 7.49
N ALA A 213 -10.13 -27.06 7.23
CA ALA A 213 -9.31 -26.43 8.27
C ALA A 213 -10.20 -25.59 9.17
N LYS A 214 -10.12 -25.78 10.50
CA LYS A 214 -10.76 -24.87 11.45
C LYS A 214 -10.19 -23.48 11.21
N ALA A 215 -11.08 -22.49 11.09
CA ALA A 215 -10.73 -21.09 10.92
C ALA A 215 -9.82 -20.65 12.07
N SER A 216 -8.50 -20.74 11.90
CA SER A 216 -7.61 -19.86 12.64
C SER A 216 -7.92 -18.46 12.13
N THR A 217 -8.14 -17.53 13.06
CA THR A 217 -8.26 -16.11 12.75
C THR A 217 -6.99 -15.68 12.04
N ILE A 218 -7.05 -15.62 10.71
CA ILE A 218 -6.09 -14.83 9.95
C ILE A 218 -6.33 -13.39 10.39
N PRO A 219 -5.33 -12.68 10.91
CA PRO A 219 -5.47 -11.26 11.17
C PRO A 219 -5.44 -10.51 9.83
N PHE A 220 -6.53 -10.61 9.07
CA PHE A 220 -6.78 -9.65 8.00
C PHE A 220 -6.95 -8.28 8.64
N TYR A 221 -6.58 -7.26 7.87
CA TYR A 221 -6.95 -5.91 8.24
C TYR A 221 -8.46 -5.84 8.45
N LYS A 222 -8.89 -5.39 9.62
CA LYS A 222 -10.29 -5.42 10.09
C LYS A 222 -11.28 -4.88 9.06
N TYR A 223 -10.88 -3.85 8.30
CA TYR A 223 -11.75 -3.19 7.34
C TYR A 223 -11.56 -3.64 5.89
N LEU A 224 -10.76 -4.68 5.61
CA LEU A 224 -10.61 -5.18 4.24
C LEU A 224 -11.97 -5.68 3.71
N GLY A 225 -12.37 -5.17 2.55
CA GLY A 225 -13.70 -5.36 1.96
C GLY A 225 -14.83 -4.58 2.64
N GLN A 226 -14.57 -3.87 3.74
CA GLN A 226 -15.56 -3.14 4.53
C GLN A 226 -15.39 -1.62 4.38
N PRO A 227 -16.44 -0.82 4.66
CA PRO A 227 -16.32 0.62 4.76
C PRO A 227 -15.28 1.02 5.82
N ILE A 228 -14.36 1.92 5.48
CA ILE A 228 -13.47 2.53 6.47
C ILE A 228 -14.27 3.47 7.38
N PRO A 229 -13.97 3.58 8.69
CA PRO A 229 -14.65 4.53 9.55
C PRO A 229 -14.46 5.98 9.11
N ASN A 230 -15.48 6.81 9.31
CA ASN A 230 -15.41 8.24 9.00
C ASN A 230 -14.72 9.04 10.13
N TYR A 231 -13.39 8.90 10.19
CA TYR A 231 -12.56 9.54 11.22
C TYR A 231 -12.67 11.06 11.22
N ALA A 232 -12.56 11.66 12.40
CA ALA A 232 -12.40 13.10 12.56
C ALA A 232 -10.90 13.44 12.56
N LEU A 233 -10.45 14.13 11.52
CA LEU A 233 -9.06 14.50 11.28
C LEU A 233 -8.89 16.02 11.41
N ARG A 234 -7.64 16.47 11.45
CA ARG A 234 -7.28 17.89 11.54
C ARG A 234 -6.55 18.33 10.28
N ARG A 235 -6.89 19.52 9.79
CA ARG A 235 -6.08 20.22 8.79
C ARG A 235 -4.91 20.95 9.45
N ASP A 236 -4.00 21.46 8.63
CA ASP A 236 -2.85 22.25 9.09
C ASP A 236 -3.24 23.54 9.85
N ASP A 237 -4.44 24.08 9.61
CA ASP A 237 -4.98 25.23 10.33
C ASP A 237 -5.64 24.85 11.67
N GLY A 238 -5.65 23.55 12.03
CA GLY A 238 -6.27 23.02 13.24
C GLY A 238 -7.78 22.76 13.12
N SER A 239 -8.41 23.13 11.99
CA SER A 239 -9.83 22.83 11.76
C SER A 239 -10.09 21.33 11.66
N THR A 240 -11.24 20.89 12.16
CA THR A 240 -11.68 19.50 12.03
C THR A 240 -12.26 19.24 10.64
N VAL A 241 -11.98 18.06 10.09
CA VAL A 241 -12.56 17.56 8.85
C VAL A 241 -12.89 16.08 8.98
N LYS A 242 -13.95 15.62 8.30
CA LYS A 242 -14.28 14.20 8.24
C LYS A 242 -13.55 13.53 7.08
N LEU A 243 -13.06 12.31 7.29
CA LEU A 243 -12.35 11.56 6.26
C LEU A 243 -13.17 11.46 4.96
N TYR A 244 -14.47 11.15 5.05
CA TYR A 244 -15.31 10.98 3.87
C TYR A 244 -15.44 12.26 3.03
N ASP A 245 -15.39 13.44 3.67
CA ASP A 245 -15.41 14.73 2.96
C ASP A 245 -14.15 14.92 2.11
N LEU A 246 -13.02 14.32 2.51
CA LEU A 246 -11.75 14.38 1.79
C LEU A 246 -11.67 13.32 0.69
N LEU A 247 -12.24 12.13 0.90
CA LEU A 247 -12.26 11.05 -0.09
C LEU A 247 -13.17 11.38 -1.28
N GLY A 248 -14.34 11.96 -1.01
CA GLY A 248 -15.36 12.20 -2.04
C GLY A 248 -15.80 10.90 -2.73
N SER A 249 -16.16 10.96 -4.02
CA SER A 249 -16.55 9.80 -4.83
C SER A 249 -15.42 9.33 -5.75
N LYS A 250 -14.21 9.18 -5.21
CA LYS A 250 -12.99 8.81 -5.97
C LYS A 250 -12.35 7.55 -5.43
N VAL A 251 -11.69 6.79 -6.31
CA VAL A 251 -10.70 5.81 -5.87
C VAL A 251 -9.57 6.57 -5.21
N THR A 252 -9.27 6.23 -3.96
CA THR A 252 -8.30 6.97 -3.14
C THR A 252 -7.27 6.04 -2.53
N MET A 253 -6.00 6.39 -2.67
CA MET A 253 -4.92 5.81 -1.89
C MET A 253 -4.74 6.64 -0.62
N LEU A 254 -4.98 6.03 0.53
CA LEU A 254 -4.74 6.63 1.84
C LEU A 254 -3.35 6.19 2.32
N VAL A 255 -2.45 7.15 2.49
CA VAL A 255 -1.08 6.92 2.94
C VAL A 255 -0.98 7.36 4.39
N VAL A 256 -0.87 6.41 5.31
CA VAL A 256 -0.85 6.71 6.74
C VAL A 256 0.56 6.55 7.27
N THR A 257 1.08 7.57 7.94
CA THR A 257 2.43 7.57 8.50
C THR A 257 2.45 8.15 9.90
N ILE A 258 3.35 7.64 10.73
CA ILE A 258 3.58 8.23 12.05
C ILE A 258 4.47 9.46 11.93
N THR A 259 4.25 10.42 12.82
CA THR A 259 5.14 11.58 13.00
C THR A 259 5.61 11.60 14.44
N PRO A 260 6.69 10.87 14.77
CA PRO A 260 7.15 10.75 16.14
C PRO A 260 7.82 12.04 16.61
N GLU A 261 7.42 12.54 17.78
CA GLU A 261 8.02 13.73 18.39
C GLU A 261 9.39 13.46 19.04
N ASN A 262 9.65 12.21 19.43
CA ASN A 262 10.86 11.85 20.16
C ASN A 262 12.03 11.53 19.22
N LYS A 263 13.16 12.19 19.44
CA LYS A 263 14.43 11.94 18.71
C LYS A 263 14.91 10.49 18.79
N GLY A 264 14.52 9.73 19.83
CA GLY A 264 14.85 8.29 19.96
C GLY A 264 14.13 7.38 18.96
N MET A 265 13.09 7.88 18.28
CA MET A 265 12.30 7.13 17.29
C MET A 265 12.85 7.25 15.87
N MET A 266 14.05 7.83 15.68
CA MET A 266 14.61 8.06 14.34
C MET A 266 14.76 6.78 13.50
N SER A 267 14.95 5.61 14.12
CA SER A 267 15.01 4.32 13.42
C SER A 267 13.69 3.96 12.71
N GLN A 268 12.55 4.51 13.15
CA GLN A 268 11.23 4.30 12.54
C GLN A 268 11.04 5.12 11.26
N TYR A 269 11.88 6.13 10.99
CA TYR A 269 11.80 6.90 9.76
C TYR A 269 12.04 6.06 8.52
N ASN A 270 12.82 4.97 8.60
CA ASN A 270 13.05 4.09 7.45
C ASN A 270 11.73 3.50 6.93
N GLY A 271 10.87 2.99 7.82
CA GLY A 271 9.55 2.47 7.42
C GLY A 271 8.61 3.55 6.88
N VAL A 272 8.68 4.76 7.44
CA VAL A 272 7.95 5.93 6.91
C VAL A 272 8.42 6.28 5.50
N VAL A 273 9.74 6.39 5.28
CA VAL A 273 10.35 6.72 3.98
C VAL A 273 9.94 5.71 2.92
N MET A 274 10.04 4.41 3.21
CA MET A 274 9.69 3.37 2.24
C MET A 274 8.20 3.43 1.87
N THR A 275 7.33 3.65 2.86
CA THR A 275 5.89 3.84 2.61
C THR A 275 5.63 5.05 1.71
N LEU A 276 6.32 6.17 1.95
CA LEU A 276 6.18 7.38 1.14
C LEU A 276 6.73 7.19 -0.28
N GLN A 277 7.83 6.46 -0.45
CA GLN A 277 8.42 6.18 -1.77
C GLN A 277 7.52 5.27 -2.61
N THR A 278 6.97 4.20 -2.03
CA THR A 278 6.00 3.36 -2.74
C THR A 278 4.74 4.15 -3.10
N ALA A 279 4.22 4.97 -2.17
CA ALA A 279 3.11 5.87 -2.46
C ALA A 279 3.44 6.87 -3.58
N ARG A 280 4.68 7.38 -3.61
CA ARG A 280 5.13 8.30 -4.66
C ARG A 280 5.14 7.63 -6.03
N SER A 281 5.68 6.42 -6.13
CA SER A 281 5.66 5.63 -7.37
C SER A 281 4.24 5.50 -7.93
N VAL A 282 3.27 5.09 -7.09
CA VAL A 282 1.86 4.97 -7.50
C VAL A 282 1.24 6.33 -7.84
N TYR A 283 1.61 7.39 -7.12
CA TYR A 283 1.16 8.76 -7.39
C TYR A 283 1.60 9.21 -8.79
N ASP A 284 2.88 9.05 -9.13
CA ASP A 284 3.41 9.44 -10.44
C ASP A 284 2.71 8.65 -11.57
N ASN A 285 2.50 7.35 -11.35
CA ASN A 285 1.84 6.48 -12.32
C ASN A 285 0.39 6.87 -12.60
N PHE A 286 -0.43 7.10 -11.57
CA PHE A 286 -1.89 7.18 -11.70
C PHE A 286 -2.52 8.54 -11.41
N VAL A 287 -1.78 9.46 -10.76
CA VAL A 287 -2.22 10.85 -10.56
C VAL A 287 -1.65 11.74 -11.65
N LEU A 288 -0.33 11.64 -11.89
CA LEU A 288 0.35 12.41 -12.94
C LEU A 288 0.22 11.75 -14.32
N GLY A 289 -0.08 10.45 -14.37
CA GLY A 289 -0.29 9.72 -15.62
C GLY A 289 1.03 9.34 -16.31
N GLU A 290 2.11 9.20 -15.56
CA GLU A 290 3.42 8.83 -16.11
C GLU A 290 3.46 7.36 -16.56
N ALA A 291 2.58 6.52 -16.01
CA ALA A 291 2.40 5.17 -16.51
C ALA A 291 1.66 5.21 -17.85
N GLY A 292 2.40 5.02 -18.93
CA GLY A 292 1.86 4.85 -20.28
C GLY A 292 0.86 3.68 -20.35
N ALA A 293 0.02 3.68 -21.37
CA ALA A 293 -0.98 2.64 -21.58
C ALA A 293 -0.33 1.24 -21.67
N GLY A 294 -0.98 0.26 -21.03
CA GLY A 294 -0.60 -1.13 -21.14
C GLY A 294 -1.02 -1.76 -22.47
N ARG A 295 -0.88 -3.09 -22.56
CA ARG A 295 -1.08 -3.83 -23.83
C ARG A 295 -2.47 -4.45 -23.97
N LEU A 296 -3.19 -4.64 -22.87
CA LEU A 296 -4.44 -5.42 -22.88
C LEU A 296 -5.65 -4.50 -22.96
N ASN A 297 -6.50 -4.71 -23.96
CA ASN A 297 -7.83 -4.12 -23.94
C ASN A 297 -8.73 -4.92 -23.00
N VAL A 298 -9.19 -4.28 -21.94
CA VAL A 298 -10.08 -4.84 -20.92
C VAL A 298 -11.52 -4.56 -21.34
N PRO A 299 -12.35 -5.60 -21.57
CA PRO A 299 -13.74 -5.41 -21.92
C PRO A 299 -14.52 -4.80 -20.74
N ASN A 300 -15.58 -4.05 -21.05
CA ASN A 300 -16.47 -3.44 -20.06
C ASN A 300 -15.80 -2.50 -19.04
N ALA A 301 -14.70 -1.86 -19.40
CA ALA A 301 -14.12 -0.78 -18.60
C ALA A 301 -14.93 0.52 -18.78
N TYR A 302 -15.29 1.16 -17.67
CA TYR A 302 -16.04 2.41 -17.62
C TYR A 302 -15.33 3.42 -16.73
N PRO A 303 -14.12 3.88 -17.13
CA PRO A 303 -13.35 4.85 -16.35
C PRO A 303 -14.13 6.15 -16.19
N ASP A 304 -13.83 6.89 -15.12
CA ASP A 304 -14.39 8.23 -14.93
C ASP A 304 -13.97 9.15 -16.10
N ALA A 305 -14.84 10.08 -16.47
CA ALA A 305 -14.46 11.15 -17.39
C ALA A 305 -13.27 11.95 -16.80
N GLN A 306 -12.27 12.25 -17.64
CA GLN A 306 -11.07 12.99 -17.26
C GLN A 306 -11.34 14.45 -16.91
#